data_AF-A0A091HUL4-F1
#
_entry.id   AF-A0A091HUL4-F1
#
_cell.length_a   1.000
_cell.length_b   1.000
_cell.length_c   1.000
_cell.angle_alpha   90.00
_cell.angle_beta   90.00
_cell.angle_gamma   90.00
#
_symmetry.space_group_name_H-M   'P 1'
#
loop_
_entity.id
_entity.type
_entity.pdbx_description
1 polymer ?
#
loop_
_entity_poly.entity_id
_entity_poly.type
_entity_poly.pdbx_seq_one_letter_code
_entity_poly.pdbx_strand_id
1 'polypeptide(L)'
;EGKYYEVSVEGKDGGGLSAYAKVHIDILDTNDNAPTLTVLPILNPIPEDSVPSTVVAVINVRDRDSGDNGEVICNIDEDLPFRLEASSANTYKLITGSDLDREKTSAYNITISARDRGSPSLWSSAELVLEVSDV
;
A
#
# COMPACT_ATOMS: atom_id res chain seq x y z
N GLU A 1 -2.17 -18.62 -1.09
CA GLU A 1 -2.28 -19.98 -1.68
C GLU A 1 -1.00 -20.79 -1.43
N GLY A 2 -0.98 -22.06 -1.83
CA GLY A 2 0.24 -22.88 -1.81
C GLY A 2 1.24 -22.42 -2.89
N LYS A 3 2.52 -22.37 -2.53
CA LYS A 3 3.62 -21.97 -3.44
C LYS A 3 3.94 -23.01 -4.52
N TYR A 4 3.39 -24.22 -4.38
CA TYR A 4 3.57 -25.32 -5.32
C TYR A 4 2.42 -26.32 -5.23
N TYR A 5 2.28 -27.15 -6.26
CA TYR A 5 1.42 -28.34 -6.28
C TYR A 5 2.27 -29.59 -6.51
N GLU A 6 1.87 -30.72 -5.90
CA GLU A 6 2.46 -32.03 -6.15
C GLU A 6 1.39 -32.96 -6.72
N VAL A 7 1.63 -33.49 -7.91
CA VAL A 7 0.69 -34.39 -8.61
C VAL A 7 1.33 -35.76 -8.78
N SER A 8 0.66 -36.82 -8.32
CA SER A 8 1.07 -38.20 -8.59
C SER A 8 0.44 -38.68 -9.90
N VAL A 9 1.25 -39.15 -10.83
CA VAL A 9 0.83 -39.66 -12.14
C VAL A 9 1.08 -41.16 -12.24
N GLU A 10 0.16 -41.89 -12.85
CA GLU A 10 0.27 -43.33 -13.12
C GLU A 10 0.33 -43.56 -14.64
N GLY A 11 1.32 -44.31 -15.10
CA GLY A 11 1.39 -44.84 -16.45
C GLY A 11 1.15 -46.34 -16.44
N LYS A 12 0.16 -46.82 -17.20
CA LYS A 12 -0.18 -48.24 -17.29
C LYS A 12 -0.05 -48.74 -18.74
N ASP A 13 0.62 -49.87 -18.92
CA ASP A 13 0.73 -50.50 -20.23
C ASP A 13 -0.49 -51.37 -20.58
N GLY A 14 -0.59 -51.82 -21.85
CA GLY A 14 -1.68 -52.69 -22.30
C GLY A 14 -1.66 -54.10 -21.69
N GLY A 15 -0.56 -54.49 -21.03
CA GLY A 15 -0.38 -55.76 -20.34
C GLY A 15 -0.74 -55.72 -18.85
N GLY A 16 -1.03 -54.54 -18.30
CA GLY A 16 -1.48 -54.34 -16.93
C GLY A 16 -0.40 -53.90 -15.94
N LEU A 17 0.85 -53.67 -16.38
CA LEU A 17 1.90 -53.10 -15.53
C LEU A 17 1.70 -51.59 -15.35
N SER A 18 1.86 -51.11 -14.12
CA SER A 18 1.77 -49.69 -13.78
C SER A 18 3.09 -49.16 -13.21
N ALA A 19 3.41 -47.91 -13.53
CA ALA A 19 4.48 -47.13 -12.93
C ALA A 19 3.93 -45.80 -12.41
N TYR A 20 4.54 -45.26 -11.35
CA TYR A 20 4.12 -44.01 -10.73
C TYR A 20 5.26 -42.99 -10.75
N ALA A 21 4.92 -41.72 -10.96
CA ALA A 21 5.84 -40.60 -10.82
C ALA A 21 5.19 -39.45 -10.07
N LYS A 22 6.00 -38.54 -9.52
CA LYS A 22 5.54 -37.29 -8.90
C LYS A 22 5.98 -36.11 -9.76
N VAL A 23 5.05 -35.21 -10.02
CA VAL A 23 5.28 -33.95 -10.72
C VAL A 23 5.21 -32.83 -9.69
N HIS A 24 6.28 -32.06 -9.59
CA HIS A 24 6.35 -30.85 -8.78
C HIS A 24 6.09 -29.65 -9.68
N ILE A 25 5.14 -28.79 -9.29
CA ILE A 25 4.74 -27.61 -10.06
C ILE A 25 4.91 -26.39 -9.16
N ASP A 26 5.92 -25.58 -9.45
CA ASP A 26 6.14 -24.30 -8.78
C ASP A 26 5.22 -23.21 -9.36
N ILE A 27 4.58 -22.45 -8.48
CA ILE A 27 3.78 -21.29 -8.88
C ILE A 27 4.66 -20.04 -8.76
N LEU A 28 4.86 -19.38 -9.90
CA LEU A 28 5.62 -18.12 -9.98
C LEU A 28 4.69 -16.93 -9.71
N ASP A 29 5.18 -16.00 -8.92
CA ASP A 29 4.50 -14.74 -8.63
C ASP A 29 4.48 -13.84 -9.87
N THR A 30 3.39 -13.12 -10.07
CA THR A 30 3.22 -12.10 -11.12
C THR A 30 2.56 -10.89 -10.49
N ASN A 31 2.92 -9.68 -10.94
CA ASN A 31 2.33 -8.44 -10.41
C ASN A 31 0.89 -8.27 -10.91
N ASP A 32 -0.07 -8.83 -10.20
CA ASP A 32 -1.50 -8.82 -10.57
C ASP A 32 -2.40 -8.23 -9.49
N ASN A 33 -1.85 -7.83 -8.34
CA ASN A 33 -2.55 -7.12 -7.30
C ASN A 33 -2.05 -5.67 -7.23
N ALA A 34 -2.97 -4.72 -7.31
CA ALA A 34 -2.63 -3.33 -7.03
C ALA A 34 -2.56 -3.09 -5.51
N PRO A 35 -1.70 -2.15 -5.05
CA PRO A 35 -1.62 -1.79 -3.65
C PRO A 35 -2.97 -1.33 -3.10
N THR A 36 -3.27 -1.67 -1.86
CA THR A 36 -4.46 -1.19 -1.14
C THR A 36 -4.06 -0.22 -0.04
N LEU A 37 -4.69 0.95 -0.03
CA LEU A 37 -4.50 2.02 0.95
C LEU A 37 -5.59 1.98 2.02
N THR A 38 -5.22 2.21 3.28
CA THR A 38 -6.15 2.46 4.39
C THR A 38 -5.68 3.71 5.12
N VAL A 39 -6.45 4.79 5.01
CA VAL A 39 -6.15 6.09 5.61
C VAL A 39 -6.97 6.26 6.89
N LEU A 40 -6.29 6.52 8.00
CA LEU A 40 -6.88 6.67 9.33
C LEU A 40 -6.56 8.08 9.86
N PRO A 41 -7.50 9.04 9.79
CA PRO A 41 -7.29 10.35 10.38
C PRO A 41 -7.17 10.24 11.90
N ILE A 42 -6.18 10.94 12.47
CA ILE A 42 -5.95 11.04 13.92
C ILE A 42 -6.44 12.40 14.43
N LEU A 43 -6.12 13.47 13.70
CA LEU A 43 -6.42 14.85 14.08
C LEU A 43 -7.12 15.54 12.93
N ASN A 44 -8.43 15.72 13.07
CA ASN A 44 -9.28 16.43 12.13
C ASN A 44 -10.53 16.95 12.88
N PRO A 45 -10.75 18.28 12.98
CA PRO A 45 -9.93 19.36 12.41
C PRO A 45 -8.55 19.51 13.10
N ILE A 46 -7.61 20.13 12.39
CA ILE A 46 -6.25 20.42 12.84
C ILE A 46 -6.20 21.88 13.33
N PRO A 47 -5.79 22.14 14.58
CA PRO A 47 -5.56 23.52 15.05
C PRO A 47 -4.51 24.23 14.19
N GLU A 48 -4.75 25.48 13.79
CA GLU A 48 -3.80 26.23 12.95
C GLU A 48 -2.44 26.48 13.63
N ASP A 49 -2.41 26.52 14.97
CA ASP A 49 -1.18 26.64 15.77
C ASP A 49 -0.43 25.30 15.98
N SER A 50 -0.84 24.24 15.27
CA SER A 50 -0.19 22.93 15.32
C SER A 50 1.27 23.04 14.92
N VAL A 51 2.16 22.64 15.83
CA VAL A 51 3.61 22.64 15.61
C VAL A 51 3.96 21.75 14.40
N PRO A 52 4.94 22.12 13.55
CA PRO A 52 5.42 21.26 12.48
C PRO A 52 5.83 19.87 12.99
N SER A 53 5.58 18.85 12.16
CA SER A 53 5.74 17.43 12.49
C SER A 53 4.65 16.84 13.40
N THR A 54 3.52 17.53 13.56
CA THR A 54 2.33 16.99 14.25
C THR A 54 1.69 15.89 13.39
N VAL A 55 1.39 14.74 13.97
CA VAL A 55 0.77 13.62 13.25
C VAL A 55 -0.73 13.85 13.08
N VAL A 56 -1.18 13.90 11.82
CA VAL A 56 -2.59 14.17 11.48
C VAL A 56 -3.33 12.94 10.97
N ALA A 57 -2.62 11.98 10.37
CA ALA A 57 -3.21 10.70 9.94
C ALA A 57 -2.16 9.58 9.88
N VAL A 58 -2.62 8.33 9.90
CA VAL A 58 -1.82 7.13 9.61
C VAL A 58 -2.32 6.51 8.31
N ILE A 59 -1.40 6.15 7.44
CA ILE A 59 -1.68 5.44 6.20
C ILE A 59 -1.07 4.05 6.31
N ASN A 60 -1.89 3.02 6.15
CA ASN A 60 -1.45 1.65 5.98
C ASN A 60 -1.57 1.24 4.53
N VAL A 61 -0.55 0.52 4.05
CA VAL A 61 -0.40 0.15 2.64
C VAL A 61 -0.21 -1.34 2.57
N ARG A 62 -0.94 -2.01 1.70
CA ARG A 62 -0.83 -3.46 1.58
C ARG A 62 -0.94 -3.90 0.14
N ASP A 63 0.06 -4.63 -0.30
CA ASP A 63 0.01 -5.41 -1.53
C ASP A 63 -0.09 -6.90 -1.18
N ARG A 64 -0.70 -7.69 -2.06
CA ARG A 64 -0.81 -9.15 -1.91
C ARG A 64 0.30 -9.89 -2.66
N ASP A 65 1.01 -9.21 -3.54
CA ASP A 65 2.09 -9.80 -4.32
C ASP A 65 3.37 -9.98 -3.48
N SER A 66 4.32 -10.76 -3.99
CA SER A 66 5.54 -11.13 -3.26
C SER A 66 6.78 -10.40 -3.78
N GLY A 67 7.74 -10.15 -2.89
CA GLY A 67 9.00 -9.49 -3.28
C GLY A 67 8.75 -8.08 -3.82
N ASP A 68 9.42 -7.72 -4.91
CA ASP A 68 9.34 -6.38 -5.52
C ASP A 68 7.91 -6.04 -5.99
N ASN A 69 7.13 -7.04 -6.43
CA ASN A 69 5.73 -6.86 -6.81
C ASN A 69 4.88 -6.38 -5.62
N GLY A 70 5.25 -6.79 -4.39
CA GLY A 70 4.56 -6.38 -3.17
C GLY A 70 5.17 -5.18 -2.44
N GLU A 71 6.30 -4.64 -2.91
CA GLU A 71 6.95 -3.48 -2.30
C GLU A 71 6.31 -2.19 -2.82
N VAL A 72 5.83 -1.34 -1.92
CA VAL A 72 5.01 -0.17 -2.28
C VAL A 72 5.63 1.12 -1.79
N ILE A 73 5.58 2.15 -2.63
CA ILE A 73 6.00 3.52 -2.32
C ILE A 73 4.75 4.41 -2.28
N CYS A 74 4.59 5.18 -1.20
CA CYS A 74 3.51 6.15 -1.04
C CYS A 74 3.97 7.59 -1.16
N ASN A 75 3.18 8.40 -1.87
CA ASN A 75 3.42 9.82 -2.11
C ASN A 75 2.12 10.63 -1.91
N ILE A 76 2.29 11.93 -1.65
CA ILE A 76 1.23 12.95 -1.67
C ILE A 76 1.62 14.07 -2.63
N ASP A 77 0.68 14.97 -2.92
CA ASP A 77 0.93 16.14 -3.77
C ASP A 77 2.04 17.04 -3.19
N GLU A 78 2.94 17.52 -4.06
CA GLU A 78 4.15 18.27 -3.64
C GLU A 78 3.86 19.67 -3.06
N ASP A 79 2.72 20.27 -3.41
CA ASP A 79 2.36 21.65 -3.04
C ASP A 79 1.48 21.75 -1.77
N LEU A 80 1.62 20.80 -0.85
CA LEU A 80 0.85 20.75 0.39
C LEU A 80 1.73 21.04 1.61
N PRO A 81 1.19 21.68 2.68
CA PRO A 81 1.91 21.90 3.93
C PRO A 81 1.99 20.63 4.79
N PHE A 82 2.03 19.45 4.15
CA PHE A 82 2.07 18.14 4.78
C PHE A 82 3.19 17.31 4.17
N ARG A 83 3.64 16.29 4.89
CA ARG A 83 4.62 15.32 4.39
C ARG A 83 4.32 13.92 4.91
N LEU A 84 4.71 12.92 4.15
CA LEU A 84 4.68 11.53 4.60
C LEU A 84 6.00 11.17 5.28
N GLU A 85 5.91 10.56 6.45
CA GLU A 85 7.03 9.97 7.17
C GLU A 85 6.83 8.46 7.26
N ALA A 86 7.77 7.69 6.73
CA ALA A 86 7.74 6.23 6.83
C ALA A 86 7.97 5.81 8.30
N SER A 87 6.99 5.11 8.88
CA SER A 87 7.08 4.61 10.26
C SER A 87 7.46 3.13 10.31
N SER A 88 7.03 2.34 9.32
CA SER A 88 7.37 0.93 9.16
C SER A 88 7.31 0.57 7.67
N ALA A 89 7.63 -0.68 7.29
CA ALA A 89 7.65 -1.13 5.89
C ALA A 89 6.35 -0.82 5.12
N ASN A 90 5.20 -0.82 5.80
CA ASN A 90 3.88 -0.69 5.19
C ASN A 90 3.02 0.39 5.85
N THR A 91 3.63 1.26 6.67
CA THR A 91 2.91 2.28 7.43
C THR A 91 3.61 3.62 7.29
N TYR A 92 2.84 4.64 6.90
CA TYR A 92 3.26 6.02 6.82
C TYR A 92 2.45 6.87 7.81
N LYS A 93 3.08 7.91 8.33
CA LYS A 93 2.41 8.98 9.08
C LYS A 93 2.32 10.20 8.18
N LEU A 94 1.13 10.77 8.08
CA LEU A 94 0.96 12.09 7.52
C LEU A 94 1.20 13.10 8.64
N ILE A 95 2.15 13.99 8.44
CA ILE A 95 2.54 15.00 9.43
C ILE A 95 2.50 16.41 8.83
N THR A 96 2.28 17.42 9.66
CA THR A 96 2.40 18.83 9.25
C THR A 96 3.85 19.14 8.83
N GLY A 97 4.02 19.78 7.68
CA GLY A 97 5.32 20.15 7.11
C GLY A 97 5.70 21.61 7.38
N SER A 98 4.71 22.49 7.41
CA SER A 98 4.83 23.93 7.67
C SER A 98 3.66 24.43 8.51
N ASP A 99 3.71 25.70 8.91
CA ASP A 99 2.63 26.35 9.63
C ASP A 99 1.33 26.36 8.81
N LEU A 100 0.20 26.26 9.50
CA LEU A 100 -1.13 26.33 8.93
C LEU A 100 -1.74 27.69 9.24
N ASP A 101 -2.63 28.14 8.37
CA ASP A 101 -3.32 29.42 8.50
C ASP A 101 -4.73 29.22 7.96
N ARG A 102 -5.71 29.25 8.87
CA ARG A 102 -7.09 28.91 8.52
C ARG A 102 -7.70 29.96 7.61
N GLU A 103 -7.36 31.24 7.79
CA GLU A 103 -7.84 32.36 6.96
C GLU A 103 -7.33 32.25 5.52
N LYS A 104 -6.14 31.67 5.31
CA LYS A 104 -5.64 31.35 3.96
C LYS A 104 -6.30 30.10 3.38
N THR A 105 -6.31 29.01 4.15
CA THR A 105 -6.81 27.72 3.69
C THR A 105 -7.50 26.98 4.84
N SER A 106 -8.83 26.92 4.79
CA SER A 106 -9.65 26.29 5.83
C SER A 106 -9.73 24.77 5.74
N ALA A 107 -9.40 24.19 4.59
CA ALA A 107 -9.39 22.73 4.39
C ALA A 107 -8.43 22.32 3.26
N TYR A 108 -7.84 21.15 3.41
CA TYR A 108 -6.96 20.52 2.43
C TYR A 108 -7.56 19.20 1.96
N ASN A 109 -7.71 19.03 0.64
CA ASN A 109 -7.99 17.72 0.04
C ASN A 109 -6.68 17.10 -0.40
N ILE A 110 -6.25 16.06 0.29
CA ILE A 110 -4.97 15.41 0.10
C ILE A 110 -5.19 14.12 -0.67
N THR A 111 -4.54 13.99 -1.83
CA THR A 111 -4.52 12.74 -2.57
C THR A 111 -3.29 11.93 -2.17
N ILE A 112 -3.50 10.78 -1.53
CA ILE A 112 -2.44 9.83 -1.22
C ILE A 112 -2.40 8.81 -2.35
N SER A 113 -1.23 8.63 -2.97
CA SER A 113 -0.99 7.62 -4.02
C SER A 113 -0.04 6.54 -3.50
N ALA A 114 -0.33 5.28 -3.85
CA ALA A 114 0.51 4.11 -3.58
C ALA A 114 0.85 3.42 -4.89
N ARG A 115 2.13 3.14 -5.13
CA ARG A 115 2.61 2.46 -6.34
C ARG A 115 3.55 1.34 -5.97
N ASP A 116 3.34 0.15 -6.52
CA ASP A 116 4.22 -1.00 -6.35
C ASP A 116 5.53 -0.86 -7.15
N ARG A 117 6.45 -1.82 -7.02
CA ARG A 117 7.67 -1.90 -7.83
C ARG A 117 7.63 -3.03 -8.87
N GLY A 118 6.46 -3.59 -9.12
CA GLY A 118 6.27 -4.65 -10.09
C GLY A 118 6.35 -4.16 -11.55
N SER A 119 6.26 -5.12 -12.49
CA SER A 119 6.30 -4.84 -13.93
C SER A 119 5.21 -5.63 -14.67
N PRO A 120 4.17 -4.97 -15.23
CA PRO A 120 3.94 -3.52 -15.17
C PRO A 120 3.63 -3.07 -13.74
N SER A 121 3.99 -1.83 -13.41
CA SER A 121 3.69 -1.29 -12.08
C SER A 121 2.21 -0.94 -11.96
N LEU A 122 1.59 -1.35 -10.86
CA LEU A 122 0.22 -1.04 -10.50
C LEU A 122 0.20 0.00 -9.36
N TRP A 123 -0.92 0.70 -9.25
CA TRP A 123 -1.07 1.79 -8.28
C TRP A 123 -2.52 1.98 -7.86
N SER A 124 -2.70 2.63 -6.72
CA SER A 124 -3.99 3.09 -6.21
C SER A 124 -3.87 4.44 -5.53
N SER A 125 -5.00 5.09 -5.29
CA SER A 125 -5.05 6.36 -4.56
C SER A 125 -6.23 6.42 -3.59
N ALA A 126 -6.11 7.27 -2.57
CA ALA A 126 -7.15 7.58 -1.61
C ALA A 126 -7.17 9.09 -1.34
N GLU A 127 -8.34 9.66 -1.17
CA GLU A 127 -8.53 11.07 -0.81
C GLU A 127 -8.75 11.21 0.70
N LEU A 128 -8.16 12.25 1.29
CA LEU A 128 -8.33 12.62 2.68
C LEU A 128 -8.59 14.12 2.79
N VAL A 129 -9.74 14.49 3.35
CA VAL A 129 -10.08 15.88 3.64
C VAL A 129 -9.69 16.20 5.08
N LEU A 130 -8.83 17.19 5.27
CA LEU A 130 -8.42 17.72 6.57
C LEU A 130 -8.90 19.15 6.70
N GLU A 131 -9.67 19.44 7.74
CA GLU A 131 -10.14 20.78 8.08
C GLU A 131 -9.14 21.45 9.03
N VAL A 132 -9.01 22.77 8.94
CA VAL A 132 -8.21 23.59 9.86
C VAL A 132 -9.16 24.34 10.79
N SER A 133 -8.91 24.31 12.10
CA SER A 133 -9.69 25.03 13.11
C SER A 133 -8.95 26.25 13.66
N ASP A 134 -9.71 27.29 14.02
CA ASP A 134 -9.21 28.41 14.83
C ASP A 134 -8.73 27.93 16.21
N VAL A 135 -7.95 28.76 16.88
CA VAL A 135 -7.49 28.60 18.27
C VAL A 135 -8.18 29.57 19.21
#